data_AF-A0A7J4NT32-F1
#
_entry.id   AF-A0A7J4NT32-F1
#
_cell.length_a   1.000
_cell.length_b   1.000
_cell.length_c   1.000
_cell.angle_alpha   90.00
_cell.angle_beta   90.00
_cell.angle_gamma   90.00
#
_symmetry.space_group_name_H-M   'P 1'
#
loop_
_entity.id
_entity.type
_entity.pdbx_description
1 polymer ?
#
loop_
_entity_poly.entity_id
_entity_poly.type
_entity_poly.pdbx_seq_one_letter_code
_entity_poly.pdbx_strand_id
1 'polypeptide(L)'
;MNSKSVIIIIIAIAIIFGGSTIWQVLADEDKPGNTANNNNIKDKGLPQSLDQYYTETAYPGMPFEYLLEMYKLGESMMGIPVNLGQGDLQNAGNSFEEFSECYEYSSKMVPEWQKYYNQKAVDELGRALADGDQDAIGEAMEEVGETCSDCHLDTLTPVYYKYYWGDFRDVMIETPDGPIPWKDAKMYYLLMGFDGIGVNINEGDQDGAQESFELFDSMFDNMTDACLECHDSEPRYYVSEDIQGMIDTMGVLIDAGNLEEANGLRYGIGDSCHRCHIVHMPPQYAKVDGE
;
A
#
# COMPACT_ATOMS: atom_id res chain seq x y z
N MET A 1 38.25 35.83 56.64
CA MET A 1 38.83 36.23 55.33
C MET A 1 39.24 34.97 54.59
N ASN A 2 38.86 34.89 53.30
CA ASN A 2 39.18 33.91 52.26
C ASN A 2 38.65 32.47 52.46
N SER A 3 37.64 31.97 51.73
CA SER A 3 37.28 31.98 50.29
C SER A 3 37.83 30.77 49.52
N LYS A 4 36.90 30.14 48.78
CA LYS A 4 37.01 29.11 47.73
C LYS A 4 36.87 27.67 48.23
N SER A 5 35.66 27.10 48.14
CA SER A 5 35.16 26.28 47.01
C SER A 5 35.84 24.91 47.04
N VAL A 6 35.16 23.82 47.38
CA VAL A 6 34.39 22.99 46.42
C VAL A 6 33.17 22.37 47.09
N ILE A 7 32.03 22.55 46.43
CA ILE A 7 30.74 21.90 46.66
C ILE A 7 30.86 20.47 46.11
N ILE A 8 30.68 19.44 46.95
CA ILE A 8 30.39 18.08 46.50
C ILE A 8 28.90 17.86 46.75
N ILE A 9 28.14 17.94 45.67
CA ILE A 9 26.73 17.55 45.61
C ILE A 9 26.69 16.02 45.61
N ILE A 10 26.19 15.44 46.70
CA ILE A 10 25.73 14.05 46.74
C ILE A 10 24.27 14.09 46.29
N ILE A 11 24.03 13.92 44.98
CA ILE A 11 22.68 13.60 44.48
C ILE A 11 22.47 12.10 44.70
N ALA A 12 21.49 11.79 45.54
CA ALA A 12 20.84 10.51 45.59
C ALA A 12 20.09 10.29 44.27
N ILE A 13 20.54 9.35 43.45
CA ILE A 13 19.70 8.74 42.41
C ILE A 13 19.36 7.35 42.91
N ALA A 14 18.13 7.24 43.42
CA ALA A 14 17.48 5.95 43.61
C ALA A 14 17.33 5.31 42.23
N ILE A 15 18.08 4.23 42.02
CA ILE A 15 17.85 3.29 40.93
C ILE A 15 16.56 2.56 41.29
N ILE A 16 15.42 3.12 40.85
CA ILE A 16 14.18 2.37 40.71
C ILE A 16 14.24 1.78 39.30
N PHE A 17 14.23 0.45 39.26
CA PHE A 17 14.19 -0.36 38.05
C PHE A 17 13.09 0.13 37.09
N GLY A 18 13.49 0.91 36.09
CA GLY A 18 12.77 1.03 34.83
C GLY A 18 12.98 -0.26 34.04
N GLY A 19 12.26 -1.31 34.44
CA GLY A 19 12.23 -2.60 33.78
C GLY A 19 10.81 -2.94 33.38
N SER A 20 10.57 -2.95 32.07
CA SER A 20 9.49 -3.66 31.37
C SER A 20 8.02 -3.37 31.75
N THR A 21 7.48 -2.27 31.25
CA THR A 21 6.03 -2.18 30.94
C THR A 21 5.76 -1.98 29.43
N ILE A 22 6.78 -2.09 28.58
CA ILE A 22 6.63 -2.12 27.11
C ILE A 22 6.26 -3.53 26.59
N TRP A 23 6.18 -4.53 27.46
CA TRP A 23 5.94 -5.94 27.08
C TRP A 23 4.55 -6.50 27.44
N GLN A 24 3.58 -5.65 27.79
CA GLN A 24 2.21 -6.08 28.10
C GLN A 24 1.14 -5.52 27.13
N VAL A 25 1.54 -4.93 26.00
CA VAL A 25 0.64 -4.51 24.90
C VAL A 25 0.62 -5.52 23.74
N LEU A 26 1.31 -6.66 23.86
CA LEU A 26 1.44 -7.66 22.78
C LEU A 26 0.92 -9.07 23.13
N ALA A 27 0.01 -9.19 24.09
CA ALA A 27 -0.68 -10.46 24.35
C ALA A 27 -2.13 -10.19 24.73
N ASP A 28 -2.90 -9.71 23.75
CA ASP A 28 -4.35 -9.78 23.80
C ASP A 28 -4.74 -11.01 22.96
N GLU A 29 -4.95 -12.14 23.63
CA GLU A 29 -5.25 -13.44 23.02
C GLU A 29 -6.68 -13.53 22.45
N ASP A 30 -7.50 -12.49 22.65
CA ASP A 30 -8.89 -12.40 22.17
C ASP A 30 -9.05 -11.55 20.89
N LYS A 31 -7.96 -11.02 20.31
CA LYS A 31 -8.02 -10.52 18.93
C LYS A 31 -8.13 -11.71 17.99
N PRO A 32 -9.06 -11.71 17.01
CA PRO A 32 -9.09 -12.76 15.99
C PRO A 32 -7.73 -12.77 15.31
N GLY A 33 -6.94 -13.78 15.65
CA GLY A 33 -5.64 -14.01 15.07
C GLY A 33 -5.80 -14.05 13.56
N ASN A 34 -4.78 -13.55 12.87
CA ASN A 34 -4.57 -13.71 11.44
C ASN A 34 -4.48 -15.22 11.12
N THR A 35 -5.62 -15.92 11.20
CA THR A 35 -5.73 -17.32 10.87
C THR A 35 -5.53 -17.41 9.38
N ALA A 36 -4.59 -18.27 8.99
CA ALA A 36 -4.24 -18.64 7.64
C ALA A 36 -5.45 -19.22 6.86
N ASN A 37 -6.40 -18.36 6.55
CA ASN A 37 -7.55 -18.55 5.68
C ASN A 37 -7.70 -17.37 4.70
N ASN A 38 -6.70 -16.49 4.62
CA ASN A 38 -6.61 -15.39 3.64
C ASN A 38 -6.47 -15.86 2.18
N ASN A 39 -6.36 -17.18 1.95
CA ASN A 39 -6.32 -17.78 0.61
C ASN A 39 -7.70 -18.23 0.12
N ASN A 40 -8.77 -17.89 0.83
CA ASN A 40 -10.15 -18.06 0.39
C ASN A 40 -10.81 -16.69 0.14
N ILE A 41 -10.11 -15.79 -0.56
CA ILE A 41 -10.82 -14.77 -1.35
C ILE A 41 -11.49 -15.54 -2.50
N LYS A 42 -12.59 -16.22 -2.18
CA LYS A 42 -13.62 -16.50 -3.18
C LYS A 42 -14.07 -15.11 -3.59
N ASP A 43 -13.64 -14.69 -4.78
CA ASP A 43 -14.11 -13.49 -5.43
C ASP A 43 -15.64 -13.46 -5.28
N LYS A 44 -16.14 -12.61 -4.38
CA LYS A 44 -17.59 -12.39 -4.26
C LYS A 44 -18.10 -11.57 -5.44
N GLY A 45 -17.22 -11.22 -6.38
CA GLY A 45 -17.45 -10.32 -7.49
C GLY A 45 -17.70 -8.92 -6.95
N LEU A 46 -17.03 -7.92 -7.51
CA LEU A 46 -17.55 -6.57 -7.36
C LEU A 46 -18.93 -6.50 -8.02
N PRO A 47 -19.91 -5.80 -7.42
CA PRO A 47 -21.20 -5.62 -8.04
C PRO A 47 -21.07 -5.04 -9.45
N GLN A 48 -21.80 -5.58 -10.41
CA GLN A 48 -21.79 -5.05 -11.78
C GLN A 48 -22.34 -3.62 -11.84
N SER A 49 -23.22 -3.25 -10.91
CA SER A 49 -23.73 -1.88 -10.74
C SER A 49 -22.61 -0.85 -10.51
N LEU A 50 -21.46 -1.27 -10.01
CA LEU A 50 -20.30 -0.41 -9.80
C LEU A 50 -19.67 0.03 -11.12
N ASP A 51 -19.70 -0.82 -12.16
CA ASP A 51 -19.01 -0.58 -13.44
C ASP A 51 -19.38 0.75 -14.10
N GLN A 52 -20.63 1.19 -13.94
CA GLN A 52 -21.13 2.43 -14.56
C GLN A 52 -20.40 3.69 -14.08
N TYR A 53 -19.82 3.66 -12.87
CA TYR A 53 -19.07 4.78 -12.28
C TYR A 53 -17.59 4.80 -12.70
N TYR A 54 -17.15 3.79 -13.46
CA TYR A 54 -15.78 3.61 -13.95
C TYR A 54 -15.78 3.58 -15.49
N THR A 55 -16.55 4.47 -16.12
CA THR A 55 -16.86 4.44 -17.56
C THR A 55 -16.08 5.43 -18.43
N GLU A 56 -15.43 6.46 -17.88
CA GLU A 56 -14.73 7.46 -18.69
C GLU A 56 -13.23 7.22 -18.84
N THR A 57 -12.80 7.18 -20.11
CA THR A 57 -11.42 7.36 -20.61
C THR A 57 -10.95 8.82 -20.60
N ALA A 58 -11.83 9.79 -20.28
CA ALA A 58 -11.54 11.22 -20.41
C ALA A 58 -10.55 11.75 -19.35
N TYR A 59 -10.37 11.01 -18.25
CA TYR A 59 -9.29 11.20 -17.28
C TYR A 59 -8.62 9.85 -17.00
N PRO A 60 -7.49 9.55 -17.66
CA PRO A 60 -6.66 8.40 -17.29
C PRO A 60 -6.36 8.46 -15.78
N GLY A 61 -6.88 7.50 -15.02
CA GLY A 61 -6.55 7.32 -13.60
C GLY A 61 -7.48 7.94 -12.54
N MET A 62 -8.64 8.51 -12.86
CA MET A 62 -9.58 8.94 -11.81
C MET A 62 -11.07 8.71 -12.17
N PRO A 63 -11.76 7.71 -11.56
CA PRO A 63 -13.18 7.46 -11.79
C PRO A 63 -14.00 8.54 -11.09
N PHE A 64 -14.56 9.44 -11.87
CA PHE A 64 -14.94 10.75 -11.34
C PHE A 64 -16.19 10.73 -10.46
N GLU A 65 -17.17 9.83 -10.65
CA GLU A 65 -18.46 10.00 -9.94
C GLU A 65 -18.47 9.35 -8.55
N TYR A 66 -18.22 8.04 -8.45
CA TYR A 66 -18.24 7.33 -7.16
C TYR A 66 -17.14 7.81 -6.22
N LEU A 67 -15.91 7.99 -6.71
CA LEU A 67 -14.79 8.46 -5.88
C LEU A 67 -14.98 9.91 -5.41
N LEU A 68 -15.50 10.79 -6.26
CA LEU A 68 -15.79 12.18 -5.85
C LEU A 68 -16.84 12.20 -4.75
N GLU A 69 -17.86 11.35 -4.85
CA GLU A 69 -18.86 11.26 -3.80
C GLU A 69 -18.28 10.72 -2.48
N MET A 70 -17.40 9.72 -2.54
CA MET A 70 -16.66 9.27 -1.35
C MET A 70 -15.79 10.38 -0.75
N TYR A 71 -15.21 11.27 -1.56
CA TYR A 71 -14.47 12.43 -1.05
C TYR A 71 -15.38 13.44 -0.34
N LYS A 72 -16.53 13.80 -0.93
CA LYS A 72 -17.51 14.69 -0.27
C LYS A 72 -18.02 14.08 1.02
N LEU A 73 -18.32 12.77 1.00
CA LEU A 73 -18.76 12.04 2.18
C LEU A 73 -17.71 12.08 3.29
N GLY A 74 -16.43 11.83 2.95
CA GLY A 74 -15.32 11.91 3.90
C GLY A 74 -15.08 13.32 4.42
N GLU A 75 -15.13 14.34 3.56
CA GLU A 75 -14.94 15.75 3.92
C GLU A 75 -16.01 16.21 4.91
N SER A 76 -17.29 15.98 4.59
CA SER A 76 -18.42 16.33 5.43
C SER A 76 -18.42 15.57 6.76
N MET A 77 -18.12 14.27 6.76
CA MET A 77 -17.96 13.47 7.98
C MET A 77 -16.86 14.06 8.88
N MET A 78 -15.68 14.36 8.32
CA MET A 78 -14.55 14.90 9.08
C MET A 78 -14.75 16.35 9.51
N GLY A 79 -15.60 17.11 8.82
CA GLY A 79 -16.01 18.44 9.21
C GLY A 79 -16.64 18.48 10.61
N ILE A 80 -17.38 17.44 11.00
CA ILE A 80 -18.02 17.34 12.31
C ILE A 80 -16.98 17.41 13.46
N PRO A 81 -16.04 16.45 13.61
CA PRO A 81 -15.06 16.50 14.70
C PRO A 81 -14.09 17.69 14.58
N VAL A 82 -13.78 18.16 13.37
CA VAL A 82 -12.94 19.35 13.18
C VAL A 82 -13.61 20.60 13.77
N ASN A 83 -14.89 20.82 13.47
CA ASN A 83 -15.64 21.97 13.99
C ASN A 83 -15.90 21.84 15.49
N LEU A 84 -16.22 20.65 16.00
CA LEU A 84 -16.36 20.40 17.43
C LEU A 84 -15.06 20.70 18.20
N GLY A 85 -13.91 20.29 17.67
CA GLY A 85 -12.60 20.60 18.24
C GLY A 85 -12.30 22.11 18.30
N GLN A 86 -12.96 22.91 17.47
CA GLN A 86 -12.88 24.38 17.46
C GLN A 86 -13.95 25.04 18.34
N GLY A 87 -14.85 24.25 18.95
CA GLY A 87 -15.99 24.75 19.71
C GLY A 87 -17.11 25.34 18.83
N ASP A 88 -17.09 25.05 17.52
CA ASP A 88 -18.06 25.55 16.55
C ASP A 88 -19.17 24.52 16.29
N LEU A 89 -20.09 24.40 17.25
CA LEU A 89 -21.19 23.45 17.16
C LEU A 89 -22.13 23.73 15.97
N GLN A 90 -22.25 25.01 15.55
CA GLN A 90 -23.08 25.37 14.40
C GLN A 90 -22.50 24.80 13.11
N ASN A 91 -21.20 24.97 12.87
CA ASN A 91 -20.58 24.40 11.67
C ASN A 91 -20.44 22.88 11.76
N ALA A 92 -20.33 22.29 12.96
CA ALA A 92 -20.44 20.84 13.12
C ALA A 92 -21.82 20.32 12.68
N GLY A 93 -22.90 21.03 13.02
CA GLY A 93 -24.25 20.74 12.52
C GLY A 93 -24.37 20.86 11.01
N ASN A 94 -23.81 21.92 10.42
CA ASN A 94 -23.81 22.10 8.96
C ASN A 94 -23.06 20.97 8.24
N SER A 95 -21.90 20.56 8.77
CA SER A 95 -21.15 19.40 8.26
C SER A 95 -21.93 18.10 8.38
N PHE A 96 -22.71 17.92 9.45
CA PHE A 96 -23.59 16.76 9.61
C PHE A 96 -24.73 16.74 8.59
N GLU A 97 -25.35 17.88 8.30
CA GLU A 97 -26.40 17.97 7.28
C GLU A 97 -25.86 17.52 5.92
N GLU A 98 -24.71 18.04 5.51
CA GLU A 98 -24.04 17.65 4.27
C GLU A 98 -23.65 16.17 4.27
N PHE A 99 -23.09 15.68 5.39
CA PHE A 99 -22.73 14.27 5.56
C PHE A 99 -23.94 13.36 5.41
N SER A 100 -25.07 13.68 6.06
CA SER A 100 -26.28 12.87 6.00
C SER A 100 -26.85 12.79 4.58
N GLU A 101 -26.82 13.90 3.83
CA GLU A 101 -27.26 13.94 2.43
C GLU A 101 -26.35 13.08 1.54
N CYS A 102 -25.03 13.24 1.67
CA CYS A 102 -24.04 12.42 0.94
C CYS A 102 -24.15 10.94 1.31
N TYR A 103 -24.38 10.60 2.58
CA TYR A 103 -24.49 9.23 3.05
C TYR A 103 -25.71 8.53 2.44
N GLU A 104 -26.86 9.22 2.46
CA GLU A 104 -28.09 8.71 1.85
C GLU A 104 -27.93 8.55 0.33
N TYR A 105 -27.32 9.52 -0.34
CA TYR A 105 -27.08 9.46 -1.78
C TYR A 105 -26.13 8.30 -2.14
N SER A 106 -24.99 8.19 -1.45
CA SER A 106 -23.99 7.14 -1.65
C SER A 106 -24.57 5.73 -1.44
N SER A 107 -25.49 5.57 -0.47
CA SER A 107 -26.17 4.30 -0.20
C SER A 107 -26.98 3.75 -1.38
N LYS A 108 -27.33 4.61 -2.35
CA LYS A 108 -28.13 4.28 -3.53
C LYS A 108 -27.29 4.06 -4.78
N MET A 109 -26.02 4.48 -4.78
CA MET A 109 -25.14 4.34 -5.95
C MET A 109 -24.83 2.87 -6.25
N VAL A 110 -24.52 2.09 -5.22
CA VAL A 110 -24.24 0.65 -5.33
C VAL A 110 -25.23 -0.11 -4.45
N PRO A 111 -26.42 -0.46 -4.97
CA PRO A 111 -27.49 -1.06 -4.17
C PRO A 111 -27.08 -2.33 -3.40
N GLU A 112 -26.16 -3.11 -3.96
CA GLU A 112 -25.61 -4.32 -3.36
C GLU A 112 -24.80 -4.05 -2.08
N TRP A 113 -24.35 -2.81 -1.89
CA TRP A 113 -23.59 -2.36 -0.72
C TRP A 113 -24.45 -1.63 0.31
N GLN A 114 -25.76 -1.52 0.10
CA GLN A 114 -26.66 -0.87 1.04
C GLN A 114 -26.56 -1.44 2.47
N LYS A 115 -26.23 -2.72 2.62
CA LYS A 115 -26.02 -3.38 3.92
C LYS A 115 -24.94 -2.74 4.79
N TYR A 116 -23.96 -2.02 4.20
CA TYR A 116 -22.94 -1.30 4.96
C TYR A 116 -23.49 0.01 5.51
N TYR A 117 -24.55 0.57 4.94
CA TYR A 117 -25.07 1.86 5.35
C TYR A 117 -26.04 1.71 6.54
N ASN A 118 -25.67 2.28 7.68
CA ASN A 118 -26.46 2.33 8.91
C ASN A 118 -27.07 3.71 9.11
N GLN A 119 -28.21 3.97 8.45
CA GLN A 119 -28.91 5.24 8.58
C GLN A 119 -29.31 5.55 10.04
N LYS A 120 -29.56 4.53 10.86
CA LYS A 120 -29.92 4.72 12.26
C LYS A 120 -28.77 5.36 13.05
N ALA A 121 -27.52 4.96 12.80
CA ALA A 121 -26.34 5.56 13.43
C ALA A 121 -26.18 7.04 13.03
N VAL A 122 -26.44 7.37 11.75
CA VAL A 122 -26.45 8.75 11.26
C VAL A 122 -27.54 9.58 11.97
N ASP A 123 -28.74 9.03 12.12
CA ASP A 123 -29.83 9.68 12.84
C ASP A 123 -29.52 9.87 14.35
N GLU A 124 -28.72 8.97 14.94
CA GLU A 124 -28.23 9.07 16.33
C GLU A 124 -27.19 10.18 16.47
N LEU A 125 -26.27 10.29 15.53
CA LEU A 125 -25.29 11.37 15.45
C LEU A 125 -25.97 12.74 15.34
N GLY A 126 -26.97 12.88 14.49
CA GLY A 126 -27.73 14.13 14.34
C GLY A 126 -28.44 14.55 15.63
N ARG A 127 -29.02 13.59 16.37
CA ARG A 127 -29.64 13.84 17.68
C ARG A 127 -28.60 14.27 18.72
N ALA A 128 -27.48 13.56 18.80
CA ALA A 128 -26.40 13.88 19.73
C ALA A 128 -25.82 15.28 19.48
N LEU A 129 -25.64 15.66 18.22
CA LEU A 129 -25.21 17.01 17.82
C LEU A 129 -26.22 18.09 18.22
N ALA A 130 -27.52 17.84 18.02
CA ALA A 130 -28.57 18.76 18.41
C ALA A 130 -28.64 18.98 19.94
N ASP A 131 -28.38 17.92 20.70
CA ASP A 131 -28.35 17.96 22.17
C ASP A 131 -27.02 18.51 22.72
N GLY A 132 -25.99 18.64 21.87
CA GLY A 132 -24.65 19.07 22.25
C GLY A 132 -23.90 18.09 23.16
N ASP A 133 -24.37 16.85 23.24
CA ASP A 133 -23.85 15.80 24.12
C ASP A 133 -22.57 15.21 23.52
N GLN A 134 -21.43 15.62 24.05
CA GLN A 134 -20.12 15.23 23.51
C GLN A 134 -19.86 13.73 23.61
N ASP A 135 -20.34 13.07 24.65
CA ASP A 135 -20.13 11.62 24.83
C ASP A 135 -20.98 10.86 23.81
N ALA A 136 -22.26 11.24 23.67
CA ALA A 136 -23.16 10.64 22.68
C ALA A 136 -22.71 10.91 21.23
N ILE A 137 -22.13 12.10 20.95
CA ILE A 137 -21.55 12.40 19.64
C ILE A 137 -20.39 11.45 19.34
N GLY A 138 -19.51 11.22 20.33
CA GLY A 138 -18.37 10.31 20.20
C GLY A 138 -18.81 8.89 19.87
N GLU A 139 -19.76 8.35 20.64
CA GLU A 139 -20.32 7.00 20.42
C GLU A 139 -20.98 6.86 19.04
N ALA A 140 -21.77 7.85 18.62
CA ALA A 140 -22.45 7.80 17.32
C ALA A 140 -21.46 7.94 16.14
N MET A 141 -20.41 8.76 16.28
CA MET A 141 -19.33 8.86 15.29
C MET A 141 -18.56 7.56 15.16
N GLU A 142 -18.33 6.83 16.26
CA GLU A 142 -17.71 5.51 16.24
C GLU A 142 -18.55 4.51 15.44
N GLU A 143 -19.85 4.40 15.73
CA GLU A 143 -20.76 3.49 15.02
C GLU A 143 -20.83 3.81 13.51
N VAL A 144 -20.88 5.10 13.14
CA VAL A 144 -20.79 5.51 11.73
C VAL A 144 -19.43 5.14 11.13
N GLY A 145 -18.33 5.39 11.84
CA GLY A 145 -16.97 5.07 11.39
C GLY A 145 -16.72 3.58 11.16
N GLU A 146 -17.35 2.71 11.95
CA GLU A 146 -17.33 1.25 11.74
C GLU A 146 -17.94 0.88 10.39
N THR A 147 -19.07 1.50 10.00
CA THR A 147 -19.68 1.23 8.68
C THR A 147 -18.77 1.55 7.50
N CYS A 148 -18.05 2.68 7.60
CA CYS A 148 -17.07 3.09 6.60
C CYS A 148 -15.92 2.06 6.53
N SER A 149 -15.44 1.64 7.70
CA SER A 149 -14.32 0.70 7.83
C SER A 149 -14.68 -0.66 7.26
N ASP A 150 -15.86 -1.20 7.59
CA ASP A 150 -16.33 -2.51 7.11
C ASP A 150 -16.45 -2.54 5.58
N CYS A 151 -17.04 -1.49 4.99
CA CYS A 151 -17.15 -1.38 3.54
C CYS A 151 -15.76 -1.33 2.88
N HIS A 152 -14.86 -0.50 3.40
CA HIS A 152 -13.51 -0.37 2.86
C HIS A 152 -12.70 -1.66 2.98
N LEU A 153 -12.77 -2.35 4.13
CA LEU A 153 -12.07 -3.61 4.34
C LEU A 153 -12.54 -4.70 3.37
N ASP A 154 -13.85 -4.78 3.11
CA ASP A 154 -14.43 -5.80 2.23
C ASP A 154 -14.23 -5.51 0.73
N THR A 155 -14.20 -4.23 0.33
CA THR A 155 -14.41 -3.86 -1.08
C THR A 155 -13.25 -3.08 -1.70
N LEU A 156 -12.44 -2.37 -0.92
CA LEU A 156 -11.48 -1.42 -1.48
C LEU A 156 -10.38 -2.12 -2.29
N THR A 157 -9.81 -3.21 -1.76
CA THR A 157 -8.78 -4.00 -2.45
C THR A 157 -9.26 -4.55 -3.81
N PRO A 158 -10.40 -5.27 -3.91
CA PRO A 158 -10.88 -5.71 -5.21
C PRO A 158 -11.24 -4.55 -6.15
N VAL A 159 -11.75 -3.42 -5.63
CA VAL A 159 -11.99 -2.20 -6.44
C VAL A 159 -10.71 -1.68 -7.07
N TYR A 160 -9.64 -1.57 -6.28
CA TYR A 160 -8.33 -1.21 -6.81
C TYR A 160 -7.92 -2.18 -7.91
N TYR A 161 -7.95 -3.49 -7.65
CA TYR A 161 -7.51 -4.49 -8.62
C TYR A 161 -8.31 -4.46 -9.91
N LYS A 162 -9.64 -4.30 -9.87
CA LYS A 162 -10.46 -4.28 -11.08
C LYS A 162 -10.24 -3.03 -11.92
N TYR A 163 -10.23 -1.84 -11.30
CA TYR A 163 -10.36 -0.58 -12.04
C TYR A 163 -9.09 0.28 -12.11
N TYR A 164 -8.12 0.08 -11.23
CA TYR A 164 -6.94 0.95 -11.14
C TYR A 164 -5.62 0.27 -11.50
N TRP A 165 -5.55 -1.05 -11.37
CA TRP A 165 -4.37 -1.80 -11.77
C TRP A 165 -4.47 -2.21 -13.24
N GLY A 166 -3.35 -2.10 -13.97
CA GLY A 166 -3.22 -2.69 -15.31
C GLY A 166 -3.36 -4.21 -15.27
N ASP A 167 -3.59 -4.83 -16.42
CA ASP A 167 -3.58 -6.29 -16.55
C ASP A 167 -2.20 -6.77 -16.99
N PHE A 168 -1.47 -7.44 -16.09
CA PHE A 168 -0.13 -7.96 -16.37
C PHE A 168 -0.11 -9.04 -17.47
N ARG A 169 -1.27 -9.57 -17.88
CA ARG A 169 -1.37 -10.49 -19.03
C ARG A 169 -1.20 -9.77 -20.36
N ASP A 170 -1.53 -8.48 -20.39
CA ASP A 170 -1.42 -7.63 -21.58
C ASP A 170 -0.02 -7.04 -21.73
N VAL A 171 0.78 -7.06 -20.65
CA VAL A 171 2.15 -6.52 -20.62
C VAL A 171 3.14 -7.51 -21.24
N MET A 172 3.85 -7.05 -22.26
CA MET A 172 4.84 -7.85 -23.00
C MET A 172 6.24 -7.31 -22.73
N ILE A 173 7.19 -8.21 -22.47
CA ILE A 173 8.59 -7.85 -22.29
C ILE A 173 9.39 -8.37 -23.46
N GLU A 174 10.20 -7.50 -24.07
CA GLU A 174 11.19 -7.92 -25.05
C GLU A 174 12.24 -8.83 -24.40
N THR A 175 12.52 -9.97 -25.02
CA THR A 175 13.54 -10.93 -24.57
C THR A 175 14.42 -11.36 -25.74
N PRO A 176 15.55 -12.04 -25.50
CA PRO A 176 16.38 -12.61 -26.58
C PRO A 176 15.61 -13.47 -27.60
N ASP A 177 14.56 -14.17 -27.18
CA ASP A 177 13.73 -15.01 -28.07
C ASP A 177 12.50 -14.28 -28.63
N GLY A 178 12.38 -12.96 -28.40
CA GLY A 178 11.27 -12.11 -28.78
C GLY A 178 10.34 -11.74 -27.62
N PRO A 179 9.27 -10.97 -27.87
CA PRO A 179 8.39 -10.49 -26.83
C PRO A 179 7.55 -11.63 -26.24
N ILE A 180 7.55 -11.75 -24.92
CA ILE A 180 6.73 -12.72 -24.17
C ILE A 180 6.01 -12.05 -22.99
N PRO A 181 4.96 -12.68 -22.41
CA PRO A 181 4.24 -12.08 -21.30
C PRO A 181 5.12 -11.80 -20.08
N TRP A 182 4.83 -10.71 -19.36
CA TRP A 182 5.55 -10.25 -18.16
C TRP A 182 5.89 -11.37 -17.17
N LYS A 183 4.91 -12.23 -16.88
CA LYS A 183 5.07 -13.36 -15.95
C LYS A 183 6.19 -14.29 -16.39
N ASP A 184 6.25 -14.61 -17.67
CA ASP A 184 7.19 -15.56 -18.24
C ASP A 184 8.57 -14.92 -18.41
N ALA A 185 8.64 -13.66 -18.86
CA ALA A 185 9.89 -12.91 -18.94
C ALA A 185 10.59 -12.77 -17.60
N LYS A 186 9.84 -12.45 -16.54
CA LYS A 186 10.37 -12.39 -15.17
C LYS A 186 10.96 -13.73 -14.74
N MET A 187 10.23 -14.83 -14.95
CA MET A 187 10.64 -16.15 -14.46
C MET A 187 11.76 -16.78 -15.26
N TYR A 188 11.74 -16.64 -16.60
CA TYR A 188 12.68 -17.29 -17.49
C TYR A 188 13.86 -16.43 -17.89
N TYR A 189 13.85 -15.12 -17.68
CA TYR A 189 14.98 -14.29 -18.10
C TYR A 189 15.53 -13.47 -16.95
N LEU A 190 14.71 -12.61 -16.33
CA LEU A 190 15.18 -11.75 -15.24
C LEU A 190 15.71 -12.57 -14.06
N LEU A 191 14.90 -13.53 -13.56
CA LEU A 191 15.28 -14.36 -12.42
C LEU A 191 16.46 -15.28 -12.76
N MET A 192 16.50 -15.84 -13.97
CA MET A 192 17.61 -16.68 -14.40
C MET A 192 18.92 -15.89 -14.48
N GLY A 193 18.91 -14.67 -14.99
CA GLY A 193 20.07 -13.78 -14.96
C GLY A 193 20.47 -13.44 -13.53
N PHE A 194 19.53 -12.93 -12.72
CA PHE A 194 19.83 -12.48 -11.36
C PHE A 194 20.35 -13.61 -10.46
N ASP A 195 19.64 -14.74 -10.37
CA ASP A 195 20.06 -15.88 -9.55
C ASP A 195 21.27 -16.60 -10.18
N GLY A 196 21.39 -16.60 -11.51
CA GLY A 196 22.53 -17.14 -12.24
C GLY A 196 23.84 -16.47 -11.86
N ILE A 197 23.86 -15.15 -11.66
CA ILE A 197 25.04 -14.43 -11.15
C ILE A 197 25.50 -15.06 -9.84
N GLY A 198 24.56 -15.32 -8.92
CA GLY A 198 24.87 -15.89 -7.61
C GLY A 198 25.33 -17.33 -7.66
N VAL A 199 24.71 -18.15 -8.48
CA VAL A 199 25.12 -19.54 -8.70
C VAL A 199 26.55 -19.59 -9.23
N ASN A 200 26.84 -18.86 -10.30
CA ASN A 200 28.16 -18.85 -10.93
C ASN A 200 29.25 -18.27 -10.02
N ILE A 201 28.96 -17.20 -9.28
CA ILE A 201 29.88 -16.67 -8.27
C ILE A 201 30.23 -17.73 -7.22
N ASN A 202 29.24 -18.47 -6.72
CA ASN A 202 29.48 -19.51 -5.70
C ASN A 202 30.30 -20.68 -6.24
N GLU A 203 30.24 -20.94 -7.54
CA GLU A 203 31.02 -21.97 -8.23
C GLU A 203 32.41 -21.46 -8.64
N GLY A 204 32.68 -20.16 -8.53
CA GLY A 204 33.90 -19.52 -9.00
C GLY A 204 33.98 -19.39 -10.52
N ASP A 205 32.85 -19.52 -11.21
CA ASP A 205 32.73 -19.37 -12.66
C ASP A 205 32.51 -17.90 -13.01
N GLN A 206 33.60 -17.18 -13.28
CA GLN A 206 33.54 -15.77 -13.64
C GLN A 206 32.87 -15.55 -15.00
N ASP A 207 33.15 -16.41 -15.99
CA ASP A 207 32.58 -16.29 -17.33
C ASP A 207 31.06 -16.52 -17.29
N GLY A 208 30.61 -17.55 -16.57
CA GLY A 208 29.17 -17.80 -16.35
C GLY A 208 28.48 -16.68 -15.55
N ALA A 209 29.18 -16.07 -14.59
CA ALA A 209 28.66 -14.92 -13.85
C ALA A 209 28.49 -13.69 -14.76
N GLN A 210 29.42 -13.48 -15.70
CA GLN A 210 29.34 -12.41 -16.69
C GLN A 210 28.18 -12.63 -17.66
N GLU A 211 28.00 -13.85 -18.20
CA GLU A 211 26.86 -14.18 -19.06
C GLU A 211 25.51 -13.96 -18.34
N SER A 212 25.44 -14.36 -17.07
CA SER A 212 24.23 -14.16 -16.25
C SER A 212 23.97 -12.68 -15.96
N PHE A 213 25.04 -11.90 -15.76
CA PHE A 213 24.96 -10.45 -15.57
C PHE A 213 24.42 -9.74 -16.81
N GLU A 214 24.95 -10.04 -17.99
CA GLU A 214 24.49 -9.43 -19.25
C GLU A 214 23.01 -9.72 -19.52
N LEU A 215 22.57 -10.94 -19.20
CA LEU A 215 21.15 -11.28 -19.25
C LEU A 215 20.33 -10.46 -18.24
N PHE A 216 20.77 -10.37 -17.00
CA PHE A 216 20.06 -9.61 -15.97
C PHE A 216 19.95 -8.12 -16.30
N ASP A 217 21.06 -7.49 -16.70
CA ASP A 217 21.14 -6.06 -17.04
C ASP A 217 20.19 -5.73 -18.20
N SER A 218 20.28 -6.47 -19.30
CA SER A 218 19.36 -6.28 -20.44
C SER A 218 17.90 -6.50 -20.06
N MET A 219 17.60 -7.47 -19.20
CA MET A 219 16.22 -7.73 -18.79
C MET A 219 15.68 -6.70 -17.81
N PHE A 220 16.54 -6.12 -16.98
CA PHE A 220 16.18 -5.05 -16.06
C PHE A 220 15.79 -3.78 -16.84
N ASP A 221 16.53 -3.44 -17.88
CA ASP A 221 16.19 -2.36 -18.82
C ASP A 221 14.85 -2.62 -19.53
N ASN A 222 14.67 -3.80 -20.12
CA ASN A 222 13.43 -4.14 -20.83
C ASN A 222 12.20 -4.10 -19.91
N MET A 223 12.36 -4.48 -18.63
CA MET A 223 11.28 -4.37 -17.64
C MET A 223 10.99 -2.93 -17.22
N THR A 224 12.02 -2.07 -17.20
CA THR A 224 11.86 -0.63 -16.96
C THR A 224 10.99 0.01 -18.04
N ASP A 225 11.22 -0.34 -19.30
CA ASP A 225 10.42 0.15 -20.43
C ASP A 225 8.95 -0.30 -20.34
N ALA A 226 8.72 -1.57 -19.98
CA ALA A 226 7.37 -2.12 -19.88
C ALA A 226 6.53 -1.53 -18.74
N CYS A 227 7.15 -0.84 -17.77
CA CYS A 227 6.40 -0.09 -16.76
C CYS A 227 5.50 0.99 -17.40
N LEU A 228 5.89 1.54 -18.55
CA LEU A 228 5.12 2.55 -19.28
C LEU A 228 3.84 2.00 -19.92
N GLU A 229 3.68 0.67 -19.99
CA GLU A 229 2.41 0.07 -20.44
C GLU A 229 1.29 0.24 -19.41
N CYS A 230 1.65 0.43 -18.13
CA CYS A 230 0.69 0.63 -17.04
C CYS A 230 0.80 2.00 -16.37
N HIS A 231 1.91 2.72 -16.54
CA HIS A 231 2.18 4.01 -15.90
C HIS A 231 2.29 5.15 -16.91
N ASP A 232 1.39 6.13 -16.81
CA ASP A 232 1.40 7.36 -17.63
C ASP A 232 2.52 8.35 -17.24
N SER A 233 3.21 8.08 -16.14
CA SER A 233 4.34 8.87 -15.64
C SER A 233 5.54 7.98 -15.42
N GLU A 234 6.73 8.56 -15.54
CA GLU A 234 7.99 7.89 -15.22
C GLU A 234 7.91 7.15 -13.87
N PRO A 235 8.14 5.83 -13.84
CA PRO A 235 8.10 5.03 -12.62
C PRO A 235 9.30 5.41 -11.73
N ARG A 236 9.06 6.35 -10.82
CA ARG A 236 10.05 6.74 -9.83
C ARG A 236 10.15 5.66 -8.75
N TYR A 237 11.30 5.56 -8.11
CA TYR A 237 11.56 4.81 -6.86
C TYR A 237 12.01 3.34 -6.93
N TYR A 238 11.73 2.59 -8.00
CA TYR A 238 12.09 1.15 -8.06
C TYR A 238 13.04 0.76 -9.20
N VAL A 239 13.12 1.58 -10.24
CA VAL A 239 14.02 1.42 -11.40
C VAL A 239 14.86 2.69 -11.59
N SER A 240 15.32 3.26 -10.49
CA SER A 240 16.00 4.55 -10.46
C SER A 240 17.48 4.45 -10.83
N GLU A 241 18.08 5.59 -11.19
CA GLU A 241 19.49 5.70 -11.60
C GLU A 241 20.48 5.14 -10.57
N ASP A 242 20.16 5.19 -9.27
CA ASP A 242 20.98 4.61 -8.22
C ASP A 242 21.00 3.08 -8.26
N ILE A 243 19.86 2.45 -8.58
CA ILE A 243 19.79 0.99 -8.79
C ILE A 243 20.57 0.62 -10.05
N GLN A 244 20.38 1.34 -11.15
CA GLN A 244 21.17 1.08 -12.37
C GLN A 244 22.67 1.24 -12.10
N GLY A 245 23.09 2.27 -11.35
CA GLY A 245 24.49 2.44 -10.96
C GLY A 245 25.04 1.28 -10.10
N MET A 246 24.21 0.65 -9.27
CA MET A 246 24.59 -0.57 -8.55
C MET A 246 24.75 -1.76 -9.51
N ILE A 247 23.88 -1.90 -10.51
CA ILE A 247 23.96 -2.93 -11.55
C ILE A 247 25.24 -2.74 -12.37
N ASP A 248 25.50 -1.53 -12.87
CA ASP A 248 26.70 -1.20 -13.63
C ASP A 248 27.98 -1.53 -12.82
N THR A 249 28.00 -1.16 -11.53
CA THR A 249 29.13 -1.45 -10.65
C THR A 249 29.32 -2.95 -10.44
N MET A 250 28.22 -3.71 -10.32
CA MET A 250 28.27 -5.16 -10.22
C MET A 250 28.92 -5.78 -11.45
N GLY A 251 28.58 -5.33 -12.65
CA GLY A 251 29.22 -5.78 -13.91
C GLY A 251 30.73 -5.52 -13.93
N VAL A 252 31.17 -4.32 -13.54
CA VAL A 252 32.60 -3.98 -13.44
C VAL A 252 33.34 -4.89 -12.46
N LEU A 253 32.72 -5.25 -11.33
CA LEU A 253 33.32 -6.13 -10.34
C LEU A 253 33.41 -7.58 -10.83
N ILE A 254 32.40 -8.05 -11.57
CA ILE A 254 32.42 -9.39 -12.19
C ILE A 254 33.55 -9.48 -13.23
N ASP A 255 33.68 -8.50 -14.13
CA ASP A 255 34.75 -8.43 -15.15
C ASP A 255 36.15 -8.41 -14.50
N ALA A 256 36.31 -7.69 -13.38
CA ALA A 256 37.56 -7.64 -12.63
C ALA A 256 37.88 -8.90 -11.80
N GLY A 257 36.96 -9.87 -11.73
CA GLY A 257 37.09 -11.07 -10.89
C GLY A 257 36.84 -10.84 -9.39
N ASN A 258 36.27 -9.69 -9.02
CA ASN A 258 35.93 -9.33 -7.64
C ASN A 258 34.56 -9.88 -7.24
N LEU A 259 34.40 -11.21 -7.32
CA LEU A 259 33.11 -11.89 -7.22
C LEU A 259 32.41 -11.73 -5.85
N GLU A 260 33.16 -11.67 -4.75
CA GLU A 260 32.58 -11.49 -3.40
C GLU A 260 31.90 -10.11 -3.26
N GLU A 261 32.54 -9.06 -3.80
CA GLU A 261 32.01 -7.70 -3.75
C GLU A 261 30.80 -7.55 -4.69
N ALA A 262 30.87 -8.15 -5.89
CA ALA A 262 29.75 -8.22 -6.82
C ALA A 262 28.52 -8.92 -6.17
N ASN A 263 28.74 -10.02 -5.46
CA ASN A 263 27.70 -10.74 -4.73
C ASN A 263 27.05 -9.87 -3.63
N GLY A 264 27.86 -9.04 -2.95
CA GLY A 264 27.36 -8.05 -2.00
C GLY A 264 26.41 -7.05 -2.63
N LEU A 265 26.75 -6.51 -3.81
CA LEU A 265 25.86 -5.62 -4.57
C LEU A 265 24.59 -6.32 -5.03
N ARG A 266 24.67 -7.59 -5.47
CA ARG A 266 23.49 -8.38 -5.85
C ARG A 266 22.42 -8.39 -4.75
N TYR A 267 22.82 -8.65 -3.50
CA TYR A 267 21.87 -8.63 -2.39
C TYR A 267 21.28 -7.24 -2.13
N GLY A 268 22.07 -6.17 -2.34
CA GLY A 268 21.58 -4.79 -2.26
C GLY A 268 20.52 -4.47 -3.33
N ILE A 269 20.75 -4.90 -4.58
CA ILE A 269 19.79 -4.76 -5.68
C ILE A 269 18.47 -5.50 -5.35
N GLY A 270 18.55 -6.63 -4.63
CA GLY A 270 17.39 -7.40 -4.17
C GLY A 270 16.39 -6.60 -3.33
N ASP A 271 16.80 -5.52 -2.65
CA ASP A 271 15.86 -4.62 -1.95
C ASP A 271 14.92 -3.92 -2.94
N SER A 272 15.44 -3.51 -4.11
CA SER A 272 14.61 -2.91 -5.15
C SER A 272 13.60 -3.91 -5.72
N CYS A 273 14.05 -5.15 -5.99
CA CYS A 273 13.17 -6.23 -6.41
C CYS A 273 12.04 -6.48 -5.39
N HIS A 274 12.36 -6.45 -4.10
CA HIS A 274 11.39 -6.62 -3.03
C HIS A 274 10.31 -5.53 -3.04
N ARG A 275 10.69 -4.27 -3.27
CA ARG A 275 9.74 -3.15 -3.33
C ARG A 275 8.79 -3.27 -4.54
N CYS A 276 9.31 -3.62 -5.72
CA CYS A 276 8.48 -3.96 -6.87
C CYS A 276 7.50 -5.10 -6.53
N HIS A 277 7.98 -6.15 -5.87
CA HIS A 277 7.15 -7.31 -5.54
C HIS A 277 6.01 -6.99 -4.58
N ILE A 278 6.24 -6.17 -3.55
CA ILE A 278 5.18 -5.75 -2.62
C ILE A 278 4.03 -5.08 -3.35
N VAL A 279 4.37 -4.22 -4.32
CA VAL A 279 3.41 -3.38 -5.02
C VAL A 279 2.72 -4.14 -6.15
N HIS A 280 3.47 -4.91 -6.94
CA HIS A 280 2.98 -5.49 -8.19
C HIS A 280 2.60 -6.97 -8.13
N MET A 281 3.15 -7.78 -7.21
CA MET A 281 2.78 -9.20 -7.17
C MET A 281 1.31 -9.43 -6.76
N PRO A 282 0.76 -8.77 -5.71
CA PRO A 282 -0.64 -8.96 -5.37
C PRO A 282 -1.60 -8.67 -6.55
N PRO A 283 -1.54 -7.51 -7.24
CA PRO A 283 -2.41 -7.25 -8.39
C PRO A 283 -2.08 -8.15 -9.59
N GLN A 284 -0.81 -8.53 -9.80
CA GLN A 284 -0.43 -9.49 -10.85
C GLN A 284 -1.20 -10.80 -10.72
N TYR A 285 -1.42 -11.29 -9.49
CA TYR A 285 -2.14 -12.54 -9.23
C TYR A 285 -3.64 -12.36 -8.98
N ALA A 286 -4.09 -11.15 -8.65
CA ALA A 286 -5.50 -10.88 -8.40
C ALA A 286 -6.38 -10.92 -9.65
N LYS A 287 -5.80 -10.62 -10.83
CA LYS A 287 -6.48 -10.75 -12.13
C LYS A 287 -6.30 -12.14 -12.78
N VAL A 288 -5.66 -13.07 -12.07
CA VAL A 288 -5.38 -14.42 -12.55
C VAL A 288 -6.58 -15.28 -12.15
N ASP A 289 -7.41 -15.53 -13.15
CA ASP A 289 -8.47 -16.53 -13.22
C ASP A 289 -9.83 -16.14 -12.64
N GLY A 290 -10.61 -15.48 -13.50
CA GLY A 290 -12.06 -15.55 -13.56
C GLY A 290 -12.52 -16.17 -14.90
N GLU A 291 -11.93 -17.31 -15.29
CA GLU A 291 -12.49 -18.30 -16.25
C GLU A 291 -12.07 -19.72 -15.86
#